data_AF-A0A5B0D870-F1
#
_entry.id   AF-A0A5B0D870-F1
#
_cell.length_a   1.000
_cell.length_b   1.000
_cell.length_c   1.000
_cell.angle_alpha   90.00
_cell.angle_beta   90.00
_cell.angle_gamma   90.00
#
_symmetry.space_group_name_H-M   'P 1'
#
loop_
_entity.id
_entity.type
_entity.pdbx_description
1 polymer ?
#
loop_
_entity_poly.entity_id
_entity_poly.type
_entity_poly.pdbx_seq_one_letter_code
_entity_poly.pdbx_strand_id
1 'polypeptide(L)'
;MTSFPSPYDTWFPHAEFDGTYGHTPSTLREIAPVPAPPGFTERWMRWREEARATDADPTVLSTSSVDGRRVSIIEHAGVDGIRLRAWLVEPLEGPVRVGVVHGHGYGGRDAVDLSRVPADAAAIFPVARGLATLNAGVGAPDQPLEHVLTGIDDPDHYVLGLCARDLWLAADALTALVAPLPLYYIGESFGGGIGALALPWDDRFIGATLIVPSFGQYDERLAARCLGSGEAVRAHIAVHPEAREVLRWFDASTALGVARVPVRVEAALWDQSVPPQGQFGVANAARMLELAALPAGHAEYPGLDEVTAEAVRGGRAHLARTLRAAS
;
A
#
# COMPACT_ATOMS: atom_id res chain seq x y z
N MET A 1 16.60 -3.91 -32.30
CA MET A 1 16.14 -3.02 -31.22
C MET A 1 14.64 -2.97 -31.29
N THR A 2 13.94 -3.55 -30.32
CA THR A 2 12.50 -3.36 -30.16
C THR A 2 12.28 -1.89 -29.82
N SER A 3 11.68 -1.13 -30.73
CA SER A 3 11.29 0.25 -30.45
C SER A 3 10.07 0.20 -29.52
N PHE A 4 10.15 0.87 -28.37
CA PHE A 4 9.01 1.03 -27.47
C PHE A 4 7.92 1.89 -28.14
N PRO A 5 6.64 1.80 -27.72
CA PRO A 5 5.63 2.71 -28.21
C PRO A 5 5.91 4.14 -27.73
N SER A 6 5.61 5.14 -28.55
CA SER A 6 5.70 6.55 -28.16
C SER A 6 4.69 6.86 -27.04
N PRO A 7 5.03 7.68 -26.02
CA PRO A 7 6.27 8.46 -25.87
C PRO A 7 7.42 7.71 -25.16
N TYR A 8 7.24 6.43 -24.82
CA TYR A 8 8.18 5.66 -24.01
C TYR A 8 9.50 5.35 -24.71
N ASP A 9 9.51 5.32 -26.04
CA ASP A 9 10.74 5.25 -26.85
C ASP A 9 11.70 6.41 -26.59
N THR A 10 11.14 7.59 -26.33
CA THR A 10 11.88 8.83 -26.10
C THR A 10 12.13 9.07 -24.63
N TRP A 11 11.14 8.77 -23.78
CA TRP A 11 11.27 8.97 -22.33
C TRP A 11 12.21 7.93 -21.71
N PHE A 12 12.18 6.69 -22.18
CA PHE A 12 12.91 5.57 -21.57
C PHE A 12 13.77 4.80 -22.59
N PRO A 13 14.69 5.45 -23.32
CA PRO A 13 15.49 4.80 -24.37
C PRO A 13 16.43 3.71 -23.85
N HIS A 14 16.63 3.64 -22.53
CA HIS A 14 17.49 2.68 -21.84
C HIS A 14 16.72 1.70 -20.94
N ALA A 15 15.38 1.69 -21.00
CA ALA A 15 14.58 0.70 -20.28
C ALA A 15 14.98 -0.72 -20.69
N GLU A 16 15.02 -1.63 -19.72
CA GLU A 16 15.41 -3.03 -19.98
C GLU A 16 14.42 -3.74 -20.93
N PHE A 17 13.15 -3.36 -20.88
CA PHE A 17 12.06 -3.87 -21.71
C PHE A 17 10.88 -2.89 -21.68
N ASP A 18 9.89 -3.13 -22.54
CA ASP A 18 8.67 -2.31 -22.57
C ASP A 18 7.81 -2.51 -21.32
N GLY A 19 7.73 -1.48 -20.47
CA GLY A 19 6.91 -1.44 -19.26
C GLY A 19 5.40 -1.36 -19.49
N THR A 20 4.90 -1.28 -20.74
CA THR A 20 3.47 -1.47 -21.04
C THR A 20 3.05 -2.94 -21.04
N TYR A 21 4.01 -3.86 -21.19
CA TYR A 21 3.78 -5.30 -21.38
C TYR A 21 2.82 -5.62 -22.55
N GLY A 22 2.78 -4.73 -23.56
CA GLY A 22 1.88 -4.88 -24.71
C GLY A 22 0.42 -4.55 -24.43
N HIS A 23 0.10 -4.04 -23.24
CA HIS A 23 -1.25 -3.59 -22.92
C HIS A 23 -1.54 -2.18 -23.43
N THR A 24 -2.81 -1.93 -23.71
CA THR A 24 -3.35 -0.60 -23.95
C THR A 24 -4.21 -0.18 -22.75
N PRO A 25 -4.58 1.10 -22.61
CA PRO A 25 -5.50 1.52 -21.56
C PRO A 25 -6.83 0.77 -21.57
N SER A 26 -7.32 0.31 -22.73
CA SER A 26 -8.56 -0.48 -22.81
C SER A 26 -8.35 -1.90 -22.30
N THR A 27 -7.27 -2.58 -22.70
CA THR A 27 -7.03 -3.96 -22.23
C THR A 27 -6.71 -4.01 -20.75
N LEU A 28 -6.07 -2.98 -20.19
CA LEU A 28 -5.85 -2.86 -18.74
C LEU A 28 -7.17 -2.78 -17.95
N ARG A 29 -8.19 -2.13 -18.50
CA ARG A 29 -9.53 -2.01 -17.87
C ARG A 29 -10.33 -3.31 -17.90
N GLU A 30 -9.94 -4.26 -18.73
CA GLU A 30 -10.62 -5.56 -18.87
C GLU A 30 -10.04 -6.63 -17.94
N ILE A 31 -8.91 -6.34 -17.27
CA ILE A 31 -8.28 -7.27 -16.34
C ILE A 31 -9.21 -7.52 -15.16
N ALA A 32 -9.69 -8.76 -15.06
CA ALA A 32 -10.54 -9.20 -13.97
C ALA A 32 -9.71 -9.41 -12.70
N PRO A 33 -10.24 -9.03 -11.52
CA PRO A 33 -9.64 -9.41 -10.25
C PRO A 33 -9.69 -10.92 -10.07
N VAL A 34 -8.75 -11.46 -9.29
CA VAL A 34 -8.70 -12.88 -8.97
C VAL A 34 -9.88 -13.24 -8.04
N PRO A 35 -10.59 -14.36 -8.28
CA PRO A 35 -11.63 -14.83 -7.37
C PRO A 35 -11.05 -15.28 -6.02
N ALA A 36 -11.75 -14.95 -4.94
CA ALA A 36 -11.35 -15.35 -3.60
C ALA A 36 -11.35 -16.88 -3.44
N PRO A 37 -10.30 -17.48 -2.82
CA PRO A 37 -10.34 -18.88 -2.45
C PRO A 37 -11.42 -19.14 -1.38
N PRO A 38 -11.92 -20.38 -1.24
CA PRO A 38 -12.83 -20.73 -0.15
C PRO A 38 -12.23 -20.40 1.22
N GLY A 39 -12.99 -19.78 2.12
CA GLY A 39 -12.51 -19.40 3.46
C GLY A 39 -11.75 -18.07 3.54
N PHE A 40 -11.64 -17.32 2.42
CA PHE A 40 -10.85 -16.07 2.36
C PHE A 40 -11.32 -15.02 3.35
N THR A 41 -12.61 -14.71 3.34
CA THR A 41 -13.20 -13.72 4.24
C THR A 41 -13.09 -14.16 5.69
N GLU A 42 -13.34 -15.44 5.98
CA GLU A 42 -13.26 -16.00 7.33
C GLU A 42 -11.85 -15.88 7.90
N ARG A 43 -10.81 -16.17 7.10
CA ARG A 43 -9.40 -16.05 7.51
C ARG A 43 -9.01 -14.60 7.80
N TRP A 44 -9.34 -13.68 6.90
CA TRP A 44 -9.00 -12.26 7.07
C TRP A 44 -9.75 -11.62 8.24
N MET A 45 -11.03 -11.96 8.43
CA MET A 45 -11.80 -11.52 9.60
C MET A 45 -11.23 -12.09 10.90
N ARG A 46 -10.79 -13.36 10.92
CA ARG A 46 -10.09 -13.94 12.08
C ARG A 46 -8.85 -13.12 12.42
N TRP A 47 -7.97 -12.86 11.45
CA TRP A 47 -6.77 -12.05 11.69
C TRP A 47 -7.10 -10.62 12.17
N ARG A 48 -8.18 -10.02 11.66
CA ARG A 48 -8.65 -8.71 12.10
C ARG A 48 -9.08 -8.71 13.56
N GLU A 49 -9.80 -9.74 13.99
CA GLU A 49 -10.27 -9.87 15.37
C GLU A 49 -9.11 -10.18 16.33
N GLU A 50 -8.14 -11.00 15.91
CA GLU A 50 -6.90 -11.21 16.68
C GLU A 50 -6.13 -9.89 16.89
N ALA A 51 -5.99 -9.08 15.83
CA ALA A 51 -5.35 -7.77 15.93
C ALA A 51 -6.16 -6.83 16.84
N ARG A 52 -7.50 -6.83 16.75
CA ARG A 52 -8.39 -6.05 17.63
C ARG A 52 -8.20 -6.38 19.11
N ALA A 53 -7.89 -7.64 19.42
CA ALA A 53 -7.69 -8.10 20.79
C ALA A 53 -6.28 -7.77 21.33
N THR A 54 -5.38 -7.30 20.49
CA THR A 54 -4.01 -6.91 20.88
C THR A 54 -4.01 -5.43 21.26
N ASP A 55 -3.53 -5.11 22.46
CA ASP A 55 -3.30 -3.73 22.86
C ASP A 55 -2.07 -3.18 22.12
N ALA A 56 -2.26 -2.10 21.37
CA ALA A 56 -1.18 -1.44 20.65
C ALA A 56 -0.13 -0.82 21.61
N ASP A 57 -0.51 -0.50 22.85
CA ASP A 57 0.33 0.07 23.91
C ASP A 57 1.37 1.08 23.38
N PRO A 58 0.94 2.18 22.74
CA PRO A 58 1.86 3.07 22.06
C PRO A 58 2.60 3.98 23.05
N THR A 59 3.92 4.08 22.90
CA THR A 59 4.79 4.97 23.69
C THR A 59 5.43 6.02 22.78
N VAL A 60 5.41 7.28 23.19
CA VAL A 60 6.13 8.37 22.50
C VAL A 60 7.60 8.36 22.90
N LEU A 61 8.50 8.17 21.93
CA LEU A 61 9.94 8.11 22.14
C LEU A 61 10.60 9.49 22.03
N SER A 62 10.15 10.30 21.08
CA SER A 62 10.66 11.66 20.86
C SER A 62 9.60 12.51 20.18
N THR A 63 9.76 13.83 20.23
CA THR A 63 8.85 14.79 19.57
C THR A 63 9.63 15.99 19.07
N SER A 64 9.32 16.43 17.85
CA SER A 64 9.84 17.62 17.21
C SER A 64 8.70 18.39 16.50
N SER A 65 9.03 19.51 15.87
CA SER A 65 8.13 20.27 15.01
C SER A 65 8.71 20.31 13.60
N VAL A 66 7.90 19.96 12.60
CA VAL A 66 8.26 19.97 11.17
C VAL A 66 7.10 20.61 10.41
N ASP A 67 7.37 21.63 9.60
CA ASP A 67 6.36 22.33 8.77
C ASP A 67 5.08 22.76 9.53
N GLY A 68 5.24 23.21 10.77
CA GLY A 68 4.10 23.63 11.62
C GLY A 68 3.25 22.47 12.13
N ARG A 69 3.79 21.25 12.15
CA ARG A 69 3.16 20.03 12.67
C ARG A 69 3.99 19.46 13.81
N ARG A 70 3.33 18.91 14.82
CA ARG A 70 4.01 18.07 15.82
C ARG A 70 4.32 16.74 15.18
N VAL A 71 5.58 16.32 15.22
CA VAL A 71 6.03 15.01 14.69
C VAL A 71 6.69 14.25 15.81
N SER A 72 6.15 13.08 16.15
CA SER A 72 6.65 12.22 17.20
C SER A 72 7.12 10.90 16.61
N ILE A 73 8.25 10.37 17.07
CA ILE A 73 8.57 8.95 16.87
C ILE A 73 7.88 8.20 17.99
N ILE A 74 7.07 7.21 17.63
CA ILE A 74 6.38 6.34 18.57
C ILE A 74 6.83 4.91 18.39
N GLU A 75 6.66 4.11 19.42
CA GLU A 75 6.76 2.65 19.37
C GLU A 75 5.42 2.06 19.76
N HIS A 76 4.94 1.05 19.04
CA HIS A 76 3.66 0.37 19.27
C HIS A 76 3.81 -1.13 19.01
N ALA A 77 2.82 -1.92 19.41
CA ALA A 77 2.81 -3.35 19.14
C ALA A 77 2.69 -3.61 17.62
N GLY A 78 3.48 -4.56 17.13
CA GLY A 78 3.16 -5.30 15.92
C GLY A 78 2.51 -6.64 16.29
N VAL A 79 2.01 -7.37 15.30
CA VAL A 79 1.53 -8.73 15.56
C VAL A 79 2.67 -9.64 15.97
N ASP A 80 2.31 -10.69 16.72
CA ASP A 80 3.22 -11.74 17.21
C ASP A 80 4.26 -11.22 18.23
N GLY A 81 3.89 -10.15 18.96
CA GLY A 81 4.63 -9.68 20.14
C GLY A 81 5.85 -8.80 19.84
N ILE A 82 6.05 -8.39 18.59
CA ILE A 82 7.13 -7.44 18.24
C ILE A 82 6.74 -6.00 18.60
N ARG A 83 7.74 -5.11 18.65
CA ARG A 83 7.54 -3.67 18.79
C ARG A 83 8.01 -2.98 17.52
N LEU A 84 7.12 -2.20 16.92
CA LEU A 84 7.36 -1.46 15.69
C LEU A 84 7.32 0.03 15.97
N ARG A 85 8.13 0.77 15.22
CA ARG A 85 8.20 2.22 15.28
C ARG A 85 7.53 2.86 14.08
N ALA A 86 6.96 4.03 14.34
CA ALA A 86 6.27 4.84 13.36
C ALA A 86 6.51 6.32 13.67
N TRP A 87 6.25 7.20 12.70
CA TRP A 87 6.03 8.61 13.00
C TRP A 87 4.54 8.88 13.21
N LEU A 88 4.21 9.65 14.24
CA LEU A 88 2.91 10.23 14.48
C LEU A 88 2.98 11.73 14.19
N VAL A 89 1.99 12.25 13.46
CA VAL A 89 1.90 13.65 13.09
C VAL A 89 0.56 14.23 13.54
N GLU A 90 0.61 15.35 14.24
CA GLU A 90 -0.56 16.08 14.71
C GLU A 90 -0.51 17.55 14.26
N PRO A 91 -1.68 18.20 14.07
CA PRO A 91 -1.73 19.66 14.02
C PRO A 91 -1.23 20.27 15.33
N LEU A 92 -0.56 21.43 15.29
CA LEU A 92 -0.17 22.14 16.51
C LEU A 92 -1.37 22.77 17.23
N GLU A 93 -2.38 23.19 16.47
CA GLU A 93 -3.57 23.87 16.94
C GLU A 93 -4.80 23.40 16.16
N GLY A 94 -5.98 23.57 16.75
CA GLY A 94 -7.27 23.24 16.13
C GLY A 94 -7.69 21.77 16.29
N PRO A 95 -8.96 21.46 15.97
CA PRO A 95 -9.48 20.11 16.10
C PRO A 95 -8.96 19.20 14.98
N VAL A 96 -8.65 17.95 15.34
CA VAL A 96 -8.38 16.88 14.37
C VAL A 96 -9.70 16.30 13.87
N ARG A 97 -9.85 16.19 12.54
CA ARG A 97 -11.10 15.72 11.92
C ARG A 97 -11.05 14.31 11.34
N VAL A 98 -9.84 13.81 11.06
CA VAL A 98 -9.61 12.54 10.38
C VAL A 98 -8.23 12.01 10.76
N GLY A 99 -8.11 10.70 10.87
CA GLY A 99 -6.83 10.01 10.98
C GLY A 99 -6.35 9.52 9.61
N VAL A 100 -5.07 9.73 9.26
CA VAL A 100 -4.47 9.20 8.04
C VAL A 100 -3.47 8.10 8.40
N VAL A 101 -3.65 6.91 7.83
CA VAL A 101 -2.64 5.84 7.90
C VAL A 101 -1.88 5.84 6.59
N HIS A 102 -0.59 6.20 6.64
CA HIS A 102 0.22 6.42 5.45
C HIS A 102 1.28 5.33 5.28
N GLY A 103 1.02 4.34 4.43
CA GLY A 103 1.98 3.33 4.00
C GLY A 103 3.07 3.90 3.08
N HIS A 104 4.13 3.12 2.84
CA HIS A 104 5.29 3.50 2.04
C HIS A 104 5.64 2.44 0.99
N GLY A 105 6.49 2.77 0.02
CA GLY A 105 7.05 1.83 -0.95
C GLY A 105 8.10 0.88 -0.34
N TYR A 106 8.57 -0.12 -1.10
CA TYR A 106 9.47 -1.16 -0.58
C TYR A 106 10.82 -0.65 -0.03
N GLY A 107 11.26 0.54 -0.44
CA GLY A 107 12.48 1.18 0.05
C GLY A 107 12.40 1.68 1.49
N GLY A 108 11.24 1.57 2.15
CA GLY A 108 11.06 2.14 3.49
C GLY A 108 10.67 3.61 3.44
N ARG A 109 10.98 4.30 4.54
CA ARG A 109 10.91 5.76 4.67
C ARG A 109 11.89 6.21 5.75
N ASP A 110 12.45 7.39 5.57
CA ASP A 110 13.34 8.08 6.51
C ASP A 110 12.72 9.35 7.11
N ALA A 111 11.62 9.84 6.51
CA ALA A 111 10.87 11.00 6.95
C ALA A 111 9.35 10.84 6.70
N VAL A 112 8.59 11.81 7.23
CA VAL A 112 7.17 12.00 6.93
C VAL A 112 7.01 12.77 5.62
N ASP A 113 6.04 12.40 4.80
CA ASP A 113 5.59 13.19 3.65
C ASP A 113 4.20 13.75 3.95
N LEU A 114 4.13 15.07 4.10
CA LEU A 114 2.90 15.78 4.44
C LEU A 114 2.12 16.25 3.21
N SER A 115 2.63 16.05 1.99
CA SER A 115 2.04 16.56 0.75
C SER A 115 0.58 16.16 0.57
N ARG A 116 0.27 14.91 0.91
CA ARG A 116 -1.07 14.29 0.81
C ARG A 116 -1.87 14.33 2.11
N VAL A 117 -1.32 14.85 3.21
CA VAL A 117 -1.97 14.91 4.52
C VAL A 117 -2.64 16.28 4.72
N PRO A 118 -3.97 16.35 4.94
CA PRO A 118 -4.64 17.61 5.27
C PRO A 118 -4.07 18.28 6.53
N ALA A 119 -4.16 19.61 6.60
CA ALA A 119 -3.64 20.38 7.73
C ALA A 119 -4.34 20.04 9.07
N ASP A 120 -5.60 19.63 9.01
CA ASP A 120 -6.49 19.28 10.12
C ASP A 120 -6.64 17.76 10.34
N ALA A 121 -5.76 16.96 9.75
CA ALA A 121 -5.67 15.52 9.98
C ALA A 121 -4.59 15.19 11.01
N ALA A 122 -4.78 14.18 11.85
CA ALA A 122 -3.66 13.47 12.45
C ALA A 122 -3.23 12.35 11.50
N ALA A 123 -1.95 12.00 11.48
CA ALA A 123 -1.45 10.95 10.61
C ALA A 123 -0.46 10.05 11.33
N ILE A 124 -0.50 8.76 11.03
CA ILE A 124 0.55 7.82 11.38
C ILE A 124 1.23 7.33 10.11
N PHE A 125 2.56 7.33 10.13
CA PHE A 125 3.43 6.84 9.09
C PHE A 125 4.13 5.59 9.62
N PRO A 126 3.44 4.43 9.62
CA PRO A 126 4.05 3.18 10.04
C PRO A 126 5.23 2.84 9.13
N VAL A 127 6.28 2.26 9.72
CA VAL A 127 7.36 1.60 8.98
C VAL A 127 7.11 0.10 9.07
N ALA A 128 7.01 -0.58 7.94
CA ALA A 128 6.78 -2.02 7.95
C ALA A 128 7.93 -2.78 8.62
N ARG A 129 7.60 -3.92 9.24
CA ARG A 129 8.57 -4.84 9.84
C ARG A 129 9.73 -5.13 8.89
N GLY A 130 10.94 -5.23 9.42
CA GLY A 130 12.17 -5.47 8.67
C GLY A 130 12.69 -4.28 7.88
N LEU A 131 11.84 -3.35 7.43
CA LEU A 131 12.25 -2.30 6.50
C LEU A 131 12.86 -1.08 7.20
N ALA A 132 13.75 -0.41 6.46
CA ALA A 132 14.39 0.82 6.90
C ALA A 132 13.39 1.99 7.05
N THR A 133 13.66 2.99 7.87
CA THR A 133 14.84 3.14 8.76
C THR A 133 14.54 2.65 10.18
N LEU A 134 13.31 2.85 10.67
CA LEU A 134 12.99 2.68 12.09
C LEU A 134 12.88 1.22 12.55
N ASN A 135 12.56 0.29 11.64
CA ASN A 135 12.28 -1.13 11.94
C ASN A 135 13.21 -2.09 11.18
N ALA A 136 14.39 -1.61 10.79
CA ALA A 136 15.41 -2.41 10.11
C ALA A 136 15.72 -3.70 10.90
N GLY A 137 15.50 -4.86 10.28
CA GLY A 137 15.73 -6.17 10.89
C GLY A 137 14.75 -6.58 12.01
N VAL A 138 13.68 -5.82 12.26
CA VAL A 138 12.68 -6.15 13.29
C VAL A 138 11.57 -6.99 12.67
N GLY A 139 11.53 -8.28 13.00
CA GLY A 139 10.43 -9.18 12.60
C GLY A 139 10.42 -9.63 11.13
N ALA A 140 11.33 -9.11 10.30
CA ALA A 140 11.59 -9.55 8.92
C ALA A 140 13.00 -9.08 8.47
N PRO A 141 13.57 -9.65 7.39
CA PRO A 141 14.78 -9.12 6.75
C PRO A 141 14.59 -7.69 6.21
N ASP A 142 15.68 -6.93 6.14
CA ASP A 142 15.70 -5.57 5.60
C ASP A 142 15.93 -5.49 4.08
N GLN A 143 16.36 -6.59 3.47
CA GLN A 143 16.53 -6.71 2.02
C GLN A 143 15.16 -6.96 1.35
N PRO A 144 14.68 -6.09 0.43
CA PRO A 144 13.32 -6.18 -0.11
C PRO A 144 12.92 -7.50 -0.80
N LEU A 145 13.84 -8.14 -1.50
CA LEU A 145 13.60 -9.40 -2.23
C LEU A 145 13.58 -10.61 -1.29
N GLU A 146 14.32 -10.57 -0.19
CA GLU A 146 14.23 -11.57 0.88
C GLU A 146 12.98 -11.34 1.73
N HIS A 147 12.68 -10.07 2.03
CA HIS A 147 11.49 -9.66 2.76
C HIS A 147 10.25 -10.24 2.08
N VAL A 148 10.02 -9.99 0.77
CA VAL A 148 8.80 -10.46 0.08
C VAL A 148 8.59 -11.98 0.07
N LEU A 149 9.63 -12.77 0.37
CA LEU A 149 9.57 -14.24 0.44
C LEU A 149 9.46 -14.76 1.89
N THR A 150 9.57 -13.89 2.89
CA THR A 150 9.62 -14.29 4.29
C THR A 150 8.29 -14.90 4.73
N GLY A 151 8.32 -16.19 5.10
CA GLY A 151 7.16 -16.96 5.56
C GLY A 151 6.17 -17.36 4.45
N ILE A 152 6.59 -17.36 3.17
CA ILE A 152 5.70 -17.59 2.02
C ILE A 152 5.06 -18.99 1.96
N ASP A 153 5.53 -19.92 2.77
CA ASP A 153 5.02 -21.28 2.89
C ASP A 153 3.84 -21.42 3.87
N ASP A 154 3.58 -20.41 4.71
CA ASP A 154 2.48 -20.41 5.68
C ASP A 154 1.73 -19.06 5.66
N PRO A 155 0.43 -19.04 5.31
CA PRO A 155 -0.33 -17.80 5.33
C PRO A 155 -0.36 -17.10 6.70
N ASP A 156 -0.24 -17.83 7.82
CA ASP A 156 -0.26 -17.21 9.15
C ASP A 156 1.07 -16.50 9.49
N HIS A 157 2.16 -16.83 8.79
CA HIS A 157 3.50 -16.26 9.00
C HIS A 157 4.02 -15.46 7.79
N TYR A 158 3.27 -15.41 6.68
CA TYR A 158 3.72 -14.70 5.50
C TYR A 158 3.76 -13.19 5.73
N VAL A 159 4.90 -12.58 5.40
CA VAL A 159 5.18 -11.18 5.76
C VAL A 159 4.14 -10.19 5.25
N LEU A 160 3.52 -10.43 4.08
CA LEU A 160 2.52 -9.50 3.55
C LEU A 160 1.26 -9.47 4.42
N GLY A 161 0.86 -10.64 4.95
CA GLY A 161 -0.21 -10.76 5.94
C GLY A 161 0.16 -10.07 7.25
N LEU A 162 1.38 -10.29 7.72
CA LEU A 162 1.86 -9.66 8.95
C LEU A 162 1.90 -8.13 8.84
N CYS A 163 2.43 -7.59 7.74
CA CYS A 163 2.43 -6.15 7.46
C CYS A 163 1.01 -5.57 7.39
N ALA A 164 0.06 -6.28 6.80
CA ALA A 164 -1.34 -5.85 6.75
C ALA A 164 -1.97 -5.79 8.15
N ARG A 165 -1.66 -6.77 9.01
CA ARG A 165 -2.14 -6.80 10.40
C ARG A 165 -1.47 -5.71 11.26
N ASP A 166 -0.18 -5.44 11.03
CA ASP A 166 0.54 -4.34 11.69
C ASP A 166 -0.07 -2.96 11.37
N LEU A 167 -0.65 -2.78 10.18
CA LEU A 167 -1.35 -1.53 9.85
C LEU A 167 -2.58 -1.30 10.73
N TRP A 168 -3.31 -2.35 11.12
CA TRP A 168 -4.44 -2.21 12.04
C TRP A 168 -3.98 -1.76 13.43
N LEU A 169 -2.87 -2.32 13.92
CA LEU A 169 -2.27 -1.91 15.19
C LEU A 169 -1.67 -0.50 15.13
N ALA A 170 -1.12 -0.08 13.99
CA ALA A 170 -0.72 1.30 13.76
C ALA A 170 -1.92 2.26 13.82
N ALA A 171 -3.06 1.86 13.23
CA ALA A 171 -4.31 2.63 13.34
C ALA A 171 -4.85 2.68 14.79
N ASP A 172 -4.68 1.60 15.55
CA ASP A 172 -5.00 1.57 16.99
C ASP A 172 -4.08 2.52 17.78
N ALA A 173 -2.77 2.54 17.48
CA ALA A 173 -1.81 3.46 18.09
C ALA A 173 -2.15 4.93 17.82
N LEU A 174 -2.52 5.27 16.57
CA LEU A 174 -3.02 6.60 16.20
C LEU A 174 -4.25 6.97 17.03
N THR A 175 -5.20 6.05 17.14
CA THR A 175 -6.46 6.26 17.88
C THR A 175 -6.22 6.47 19.37
N ALA A 176 -5.31 5.70 19.96
CA ALA A 176 -5.00 5.75 21.39
C ALA A 176 -4.22 7.03 21.78
N LEU A 177 -3.31 7.50 20.94
CA LEU A 177 -2.53 8.71 21.23
C LEU A 177 -3.25 10.01 20.88
N VAL A 178 -4.17 10.00 19.91
CA VAL A 178 -4.88 11.21 19.45
C VAL A 178 -6.34 11.19 19.91
N ALA A 179 -7.18 10.40 19.23
CA ALA A 179 -8.59 10.18 19.53
C ALA A 179 -9.17 9.15 18.54
N PRO A 180 -10.33 8.53 18.85
CA PRO A 180 -11.13 7.82 17.85
C PRO A 180 -11.59 8.75 16.73
N LEU A 181 -11.17 8.46 15.50
CA LEU A 181 -11.42 9.27 14.30
C LEU A 181 -11.81 8.38 13.12
N PRO A 182 -12.59 8.88 12.15
CA PRO A 182 -12.67 8.23 10.85
C PRO A 182 -11.26 8.19 10.23
N LEU A 183 -10.93 7.06 9.61
CA LEU A 183 -9.59 6.82 9.05
C LEU A 183 -9.58 6.90 7.53
N TYR A 184 -8.49 7.41 6.97
CA TYR A 184 -8.24 7.39 5.53
C TYR A 184 -6.88 6.75 5.25
N TYR A 185 -6.83 5.83 4.30
CA TYR A 185 -5.58 5.16 3.97
C TYR A 185 -4.88 5.83 2.77
N ILE A 186 -3.57 5.99 2.85
CA ILE A 186 -2.73 6.37 1.70
C ILE A 186 -1.57 5.40 1.62
N GLY A 187 -1.32 4.79 0.47
CA GLY A 187 -0.17 3.89 0.32
C GLY A 187 0.32 3.80 -1.11
N GLU A 188 1.64 3.72 -1.26
CA GLU A 188 2.33 3.63 -2.55
C GLU A 188 3.00 2.28 -2.72
N SER A 189 2.94 1.70 -3.92
CA SER A 189 3.67 0.51 -4.33
C SER A 189 3.45 -0.65 -3.36
N PHE A 190 4.45 -1.01 -2.55
CA PHE A 190 4.32 -1.93 -1.41
C PHE A 190 3.14 -1.58 -0.50
N GLY A 191 3.12 -0.36 0.04
CA GLY A 191 2.04 0.14 0.88
C GLY A 191 0.70 0.19 0.14
N GLY A 192 0.69 0.48 -1.16
CA GLY A 192 -0.53 0.41 -1.95
C GLY A 192 -1.15 -1.00 -1.95
N GLY A 193 -0.31 -2.03 -2.10
CA GLY A 193 -0.75 -3.42 -2.03
C GLY A 193 -1.11 -3.88 -0.61
N ILE A 194 -0.29 -3.58 0.40
CA ILE A 194 -0.60 -3.93 1.80
C ILE A 194 -1.88 -3.23 2.28
N GLY A 195 -2.08 -1.97 1.90
CA GLY A 195 -3.31 -1.23 2.17
C GLY A 195 -4.53 -1.86 1.53
N ALA A 196 -4.44 -2.29 0.27
CA ALA A 196 -5.51 -3.01 -0.41
C ALA A 196 -5.87 -4.34 0.29
N LEU A 197 -4.89 -5.00 0.90
CA LEU A 197 -5.11 -6.19 1.72
C LEU A 197 -5.78 -5.87 3.06
N ALA A 198 -5.36 -4.81 3.75
CA ALA A 198 -5.80 -4.50 5.11
C ALA A 198 -7.15 -3.77 5.19
N LEU A 199 -7.38 -2.83 4.26
CA LEU A 199 -8.53 -1.93 4.24
C LEU A 199 -9.90 -2.60 4.34
N PRO A 200 -10.21 -3.69 3.60
CA PRO A 200 -11.58 -4.21 3.52
C PRO A 200 -12.16 -4.74 4.84
N TRP A 201 -11.29 -4.96 5.83
CA TRP A 201 -11.62 -5.65 7.08
C TRP A 201 -11.68 -4.70 8.28
N ASP A 202 -11.39 -3.42 8.10
CA ASP A 202 -11.39 -2.43 9.18
C ASP A 202 -12.39 -1.31 8.89
N ASP A 203 -13.48 -1.32 9.64
CA ASP A 203 -14.67 -0.46 9.47
C ASP A 203 -14.41 1.01 9.80
N ARG A 204 -13.29 1.31 10.44
CA ARG A 204 -12.86 2.69 10.71
C ARG A 204 -12.45 3.45 9.47
N PHE A 205 -12.01 2.76 8.42
CA PHE A 205 -11.60 3.43 7.19
C PHE A 205 -12.83 3.89 6.40
N ILE A 206 -12.79 5.14 5.95
CA ILE A 206 -13.86 5.78 5.16
C ILE A 206 -13.49 5.93 3.68
N GLY A 207 -12.24 5.63 3.32
CA GLY A 207 -11.73 5.68 1.96
C GLY A 207 -10.21 5.47 1.89
N ALA A 208 -9.70 5.35 0.67
CA ALA A 208 -8.26 5.14 0.45
C ALA A 208 -7.76 5.74 -0.86
N THR A 209 -6.49 6.15 -0.89
CA THR A 209 -5.72 6.40 -2.11
C THR A 209 -4.60 5.37 -2.22
N LEU A 210 -4.66 4.54 -3.26
CA LEU A 210 -3.64 3.54 -3.57
C LEU A 210 -2.84 3.98 -4.80
N ILE A 211 -1.54 4.17 -4.63
CA ILE A 211 -0.65 4.71 -5.66
C ILE A 211 0.20 3.56 -6.19
N VAL A 212 0.15 3.32 -7.50
CA VAL A 212 0.82 2.22 -8.20
C VAL A 212 0.82 0.89 -7.41
N PRO A 213 -0.36 0.41 -6.94
CA PRO A 213 -0.42 -0.65 -5.93
C PRO A 213 0.19 -1.96 -6.42
N SER A 214 1.02 -2.58 -5.58
CA SER A 214 1.59 -3.91 -5.83
C SER A 214 0.62 -5.04 -5.43
N PHE A 215 1.09 -6.29 -5.56
CA PHE A 215 0.43 -7.52 -5.09
C PHE A 215 -0.95 -7.82 -5.68
N GLY A 216 -1.37 -7.13 -6.72
CA GLY A 216 -2.62 -7.41 -7.43
C GLY A 216 -2.44 -8.43 -8.54
N GLN A 217 -3.48 -9.23 -8.75
CA GLN A 217 -3.63 -10.14 -9.89
C GLN A 217 -2.41 -11.09 -10.03
N TYR A 218 -2.33 -12.08 -9.14
CA TYR A 218 -1.18 -12.99 -9.09
C TYR A 218 -1.01 -13.89 -10.32
N ASP A 219 -2.04 -14.02 -11.18
CA ASP A 219 -1.86 -14.71 -12.47
C ASP A 219 -0.99 -13.87 -13.39
N GLU A 220 -1.36 -12.60 -13.55
CA GLU A 220 -0.64 -11.60 -14.34
C GLU A 220 0.74 -11.29 -13.74
N ARG A 221 0.80 -11.09 -12.43
CA ARG A 221 2.05 -10.77 -11.70
C ARG A 221 3.08 -11.88 -11.81
N LEU A 222 2.66 -13.15 -11.84
CA LEU A 222 3.57 -14.30 -11.98
C LEU A 222 3.87 -14.62 -13.46
N ALA A 223 3.05 -14.16 -14.40
CA ALA A 223 3.32 -14.31 -15.83
C ALA A 223 4.35 -13.28 -16.35
N ALA A 224 4.46 -12.12 -15.70
CA ALA A 224 5.34 -11.03 -16.13
C ALA A 224 6.66 -10.96 -15.34
N ARG A 225 7.78 -10.93 -16.06
CA ARG A 225 9.07 -10.50 -15.49
C ARG A 225 8.98 -9.03 -15.09
N CYS A 226 9.52 -8.63 -13.94
CA CYS A 226 9.63 -7.23 -13.53
C CYS A 226 11.00 -6.92 -12.89
N LEU A 227 11.26 -5.66 -12.57
CA LEU A 227 12.43 -5.21 -11.82
C LEU A 227 12.20 -5.16 -10.30
N GLY A 228 10.92 -5.17 -9.89
CA GLY A 228 10.53 -5.10 -8.48
C GLY A 228 10.43 -6.45 -7.80
N SER A 229 9.83 -6.45 -6.60
CA SER A 229 9.67 -7.64 -5.75
C SER A 229 8.88 -8.79 -6.38
N GLY A 230 8.11 -8.51 -7.45
CA GLY A 230 7.39 -9.54 -8.21
C GLY A 230 8.33 -10.60 -8.81
N GLU A 231 9.54 -10.22 -9.19
CA GLU A 231 10.49 -11.14 -9.82
C GLU A 231 11.03 -12.18 -8.83
N ALA A 232 11.30 -11.78 -7.59
CA ALA A 232 11.71 -12.70 -6.54
C ALA A 232 10.62 -13.74 -6.25
N VAL A 233 9.35 -13.30 -6.17
CA VAL A 233 8.21 -14.21 -5.99
C VAL A 233 8.05 -15.12 -7.21
N ARG A 234 8.12 -14.58 -8.43
CA ARG A 234 8.02 -15.36 -9.67
C ARG A 234 9.09 -16.45 -9.75
N ALA A 235 10.34 -16.11 -9.45
CA ALA A 235 11.44 -17.06 -9.41
C ALA A 235 11.26 -18.13 -8.32
N HIS A 236 10.78 -17.73 -7.14
CA HIS A 236 10.49 -18.67 -6.04
C HIS A 236 9.38 -19.66 -6.43
N ILE A 237 8.25 -19.19 -6.99
CA ILE A 237 7.14 -20.05 -7.41
C ILE A 237 7.54 -21.02 -8.53
N ALA A 238 8.47 -20.64 -9.42
CA ALA A 238 8.97 -21.55 -10.44
C ALA A 238 9.70 -22.79 -9.85
N VAL A 239 10.26 -22.66 -8.64
CA VAL A 239 10.93 -23.74 -7.91
C VAL A 239 9.99 -24.39 -6.87
N HIS A 240 9.07 -23.61 -6.30
CA HIS A 240 8.14 -23.97 -5.23
C HIS A 240 6.69 -23.67 -5.64
N PRO A 241 6.11 -24.42 -6.60
CA PRO A 241 4.79 -24.14 -7.14
C PRO A 241 3.67 -24.19 -6.08
N GLU A 242 3.85 -24.96 -5.00
CA GLU A 242 2.94 -25.05 -3.86
C GLU A 242 2.73 -23.72 -3.13
N ALA A 243 3.73 -22.85 -3.08
CA ALA A 243 3.64 -21.53 -2.43
C ALA A 243 2.65 -20.60 -3.15
N ARG A 244 2.26 -20.92 -4.39
CA ARG A 244 1.20 -20.20 -5.10
C ARG A 244 -0.14 -20.29 -4.38
N GLU A 245 -0.43 -21.40 -3.69
CA GLU A 245 -1.67 -21.53 -2.91
C GLU A 245 -1.67 -20.61 -1.68
N VAL A 246 -0.50 -20.27 -1.15
CA VAL A 246 -0.36 -19.26 -0.08
C VAL A 246 -0.61 -17.85 -0.64
N LEU A 247 -0.05 -17.54 -1.81
CA LEU A 247 -0.21 -16.21 -2.44
C LEU A 247 -1.66 -15.83 -2.73
N ARG A 248 -2.55 -16.81 -2.93
CA ARG A 248 -4.00 -16.56 -3.14
C ARG A 248 -4.67 -15.86 -1.96
N TRP A 249 -4.13 -15.98 -0.74
CA TRP A 249 -4.64 -15.26 0.43
C TRP A 249 -4.21 -13.78 0.45
N PHE A 250 -3.22 -13.40 -0.37
CA PHE A 250 -2.56 -12.09 -0.36
C PHE A 250 -2.64 -11.38 -1.71
N ASP A 251 -3.61 -11.76 -2.54
CA ASP A 251 -3.92 -11.04 -3.76
C ASP A 251 -4.73 -9.76 -3.45
N ALA A 252 -4.12 -8.60 -3.71
CA ALA A 252 -4.72 -7.31 -3.45
C ALA A 252 -5.98 -7.06 -4.29
N SER A 253 -6.08 -7.62 -5.51
CA SER A 253 -7.29 -7.51 -6.34
C SER A 253 -8.42 -8.36 -5.79
N THR A 254 -8.11 -9.50 -5.17
CA THR A 254 -9.10 -10.32 -4.45
C THR A 254 -9.64 -9.58 -3.23
N ALA A 255 -8.74 -9.10 -2.36
CA ALA A 255 -9.12 -8.42 -1.11
C ALA A 255 -9.92 -7.15 -1.38
N LEU A 256 -9.47 -6.30 -2.31
CA LEU A 256 -10.15 -5.04 -2.59
C LEU A 256 -11.55 -5.23 -3.18
N GLY A 257 -11.83 -6.39 -3.80
CA GLY A 257 -13.15 -6.77 -4.30
C GLY A 257 -14.27 -6.82 -3.26
N VAL A 258 -13.93 -6.92 -1.96
CA VAL A 258 -14.89 -6.88 -0.86
C VAL A 258 -14.92 -5.53 -0.12
N ALA A 259 -14.05 -4.58 -0.48
CA ALA A 259 -14.05 -3.24 0.10
C ALA A 259 -15.37 -2.52 -0.16
N ARG A 260 -15.86 -1.81 0.86
CA ARG A 260 -17.14 -1.09 0.84
C ARG A 260 -16.99 0.42 0.95
N VAL A 261 -15.77 0.92 0.73
CA VAL A 261 -15.41 2.34 0.81
C VAL A 261 -14.97 2.86 -0.55
N PRO A 262 -15.10 4.17 -0.82
CA PRO A 262 -14.52 4.77 -2.02
C PRO A 262 -13.00 4.59 -2.04
N VAL A 263 -12.46 4.21 -3.20
CA VAL A 263 -11.01 4.02 -3.38
C VAL A 263 -10.57 4.78 -4.62
N ARG A 264 -9.63 5.69 -4.43
CA ARG A 264 -8.85 6.27 -5.52
C ARG A 264 -7.66 5.37 -5.82
N VAL A 265 -7.50 4.98 -7.08
CA VAL A 265 -6.30 4.25 -7.52
C VAL A 265 -5.56 5.11 -8.54
N GLU A 266 -4.27 5.33 -8.31
CA GLU A 266 -3.37 6.03 -9.22
C GLU A 266 -2.50 4.96 -9.90
N ALA A 267 -2.93 4.45 -11.06
CA ALA A 267 -2.30 3.32 -11.74
C ALA A 267 -1.50 3.77 -12.96
N ALA A 268 -0.28 3.28 -13.11
CA ALA A 268 0.60 3.63 -14.22
C ALA A 268 0.28 2.83 -15.49
N LEU A 269 0.42 3.47 -16.65
CA LEU A 269 0.31 2.83 -17.97
C LEU A 269 1.62 2.16 -18.41
N TRP A 270 2.73 2.53 -17.79
CA TRP A 270 4.06 1.99 -18.04
C TRP A 270 4.82 1.88 -16.73
N ASP A 271 5.30 0.68 -16.38
CA ASP A 271 6.05 0.48 -15.12
C ASP A 271 6.83 -0.84 -15.16
N GLN A 272 8.17 -0.77 -15.14
CA GLN A 272 9.00 -1.99 -15.14
C GLN A 272 9.11 -2.65 -13.77
N SER A 273 8.78 -1.95 -12.68
CA SER A 273 8.92 -2.45 -11.30
C SER A 273 7.65 -3.13 -10.81
N VAL A 274 6.50 -2.50 -11.05
CA VAL A 274 5.17 -3.01 -10.69
C VAL A 274 4.33 -3.06 -11.97
N PRO A 275 4.19 -4.21 -12.64
CA PRO A 275 3.53 -4.27 -13.95
C PRO A 275 2.11 -3.67 -13.93
N PRO A 276 1.74 -2.81 -14.91
CA PRO A 276 0.44 -2.16 -15.00
C PRO A 276 -0.75 -3.11 -14.86
N GLN A 277 -0.66 -4.31 -15.44
CA GLN A 277 -1.72 -5.32 -15.39
C GLN A 277 -2.08 -5.73 -13.95
N GLY A 278 -1.10 -5.81 -13.05
CA GLY A 278 -1.34 -6.07 -11.63
C GLY A 278 -2.00 -4.87 -10.93
N GLN A 279 -1.53 -3.65 -11.23
CA GLN A 279 -2.10 -2.41 -10.67
C GLN A 279 -3.57 -2.22 -11.07
N PHE A 280 -3.87 -2.45 -12.35
CA PHE A 280 -5.22 -2.35 -12.87
C PHE A 280 -6.12 -3.50 -12.39
N GLY A 281 -5.58 -4.69 -12.16
CA GLY A 281 -6.30 -5.76 -11.47
C GLY A 281 -6.81 -5.31 -10.09
N VAL A 282 -5.97 -4.61 -9.30
CA VAL A 282 -6.41 -3.98 -8.04
C VAL A 282 -7.48 -2.93 -8.31
N ALA A 283 -7.24 -1.99 -9.22
CA ALA A 283 -8.19 -0.92 -9.52
C ALA A 283 -9.58 -1.44 -9.93
N ASN A 284 -9.63 -2.39 -10.86
CA ASN A 284 -10.86 -2.95 -11.40
C ASN A 284 -11.65 -3.76 -10.35
N ALA A 285 -11.02 -4.16 -9.23
CA ALA A 285 -11.70 -4.80 -8.11
C ALA A 285 -12.49 -3.81 -7.24
N ALA A 286 -12.09 -2.54 -7.20
CA ALA A 286 -12.72 -1.55 -6.34
C ALA A 286 -14.16 -1.25 -6.81
N ARG A 287 -15.14 -1.49 -5.92
CA ARG A 287 -16.57 -1.26 -6.22
C ARG A 287 -16.92 0.21 -6.44
N MET A 288 -16.21 1.10 -5.75
CA MET A 288 -16.38 2.55 -5.81
C MET A 288 -15.04 3.19 -6.21
N LEU A 289 -14.67 2.96 -7.46
CA LEU A 289 -13.37 3.35 -8.01
C LEU A 289 -13.36 4.81 -8.49
N GLU A 290 -12.36 5.56 -8.06
CA GLU A 290 -11.86 6.74 -8.76
C GLU A 290 -10.48 6.43 -9.37
N LEU A 291 -10.42 6.12 -10.67
CA LEU A 291 -9.15 5.84 -11.33
C LEU A 291 -8.49 7.14 -11.81
N ALA A 292 -7.21 7.30 -11.49
CA ALA A 292 -6.29 8.20 -12.19
C ALA A 292 -5.21 7.37 -12.90
N ALA A 293 -5.18 7.45 -14.23
CA ALA A 293 -4.12 6.81 -15.01
C ALA A 293 -2.88 7.73 -15.03
N LEU A 294 -1.74 7.22 -14.59
CA LEU A 294 -0.45 7.91 -14.63
C LEU A 294 0.30 7.53 -15.91
N PRO A 295 1.03 8.45 -16.56
CA PRO A 295 1.79 8.14 -17.77
C PRO A 295 2.81 7.01 -17.57
N ALA A 296 3.52 7.03 -16.44
CA ALA A 296 4.45 5.99 -16.02
C ALA A 296 4.57 5.93 -14.49
N GLY A 297 5.05 4.81 -13.97
CA GLY A 297 5.34 4.55 -12.56
C GLY A 297 6.78 4.07 -12.38
N HIS A 298 7.35 4.31 -11.19
CA HIS A 298 8.73 3.98 -10.83
C HIS A 298 9.78 4.45 -11.87
N ALA A 299 9.54 5.60 -12.51
CA ALA A 299 10.42 6.18 -13.51
C ALA A 299 10.29 7.70 -13.55
N GLU A 300 11.40 8.36 -13.86
CA GLU A 300 11.49 9.79 -14.11
C GLU A 300 11.13 10.10 -15.57
N TYR A 301 10.22 11.04 -15.81
CA TYR A 301 9.82 11.43 -17.16
C TYR A 301 9.47 12.92 -17.26
N PRO A 302 9.50 13.52 -18.47
CA PRO A 302 9.11 14.91 -18.67
C PRO A 302 7.69 15.20 -18.16
N GLY A 303 7.56 16.16 -17.25
CA GLY A 303 6.27 16.56 -16.66
C GLY A 303 5.87 15.78 -15.39
N LEU A 304 6.74 14.92 -14.84
CA LEU A 304 6.46 14.17 -13.62
C LEU A 304 6.02 15.07 -12.45
N ASP A 305 6.63 16.24 -12.25
CA ASP A 305 6.25 17.17 -11.18
C ASP A 305 4.80 17.65 -11.30
N GLU A 306 4.36 17.98 -12.52
CA GLU A 306 2.99 18.42 -12.79
C GLU A 306 1.99 17.29 -12.55
N VAL A 307 2.32 16.08 -13.01
CA VAL A 307 1.52 14.86 -12.77
C VAL A 307 1.43 14.58 -11.27
N THR A 308 2.54 14.67 -10.55
CA THR A 308 2.60 14.45 -9.10
C THR A 308 1.77 15.47 -8.35
N ALA A 309 1.89 16.76 -8.70
CA ALA A 309 1.10 17.83 -8.09
C ALA A 309 -0.40 17.64 -8.34
N GLU A 310 -0.81 17.19 -9.54
CA GLU A 310 -2.20 16.87 -9.84
C GLU A 310 -2.68 15.63 -9.08
N ALA A 311 -1.85 14.60 -8.97
CA ALA A 311 -2.15 13.40 -8.20
C ALA A 311 -2.36 13.72 -6.71
N VAL A 312 -1.51 14.57 -6.12
CA VAL A 312 -1.65 15.07 -4.74
C VAL A 312 -2.95 15.85 -4.57
N ARG A 313 -3.28 16.78 -5.48
CA ARG A 313 -4.55 17.52 -5.45
C ARG A 313 -5.75 16.58 -5.54
N GLY A 314 -5.72 15.61 -6.47
CA GLY A 314 -6.76 14.62 -6.67
C GLY A 314 -6.98 13.75 -5.41
N GLY A 315 -5.90 13.26 -4.81
CA GLY A 315 -5.94 12.48 -3.57
C GLY A 315 -6.54 13.26 -2.40
N ARG A 316 -6.13 14.52 -2.20
CA ARG A 316 -6.70 15.39 -1.15
C ARG A 316 -8.17 15.70 -1.40
N ALA A 317 -8.55 15.92 -2.66
CA ALA A 317 -9.94 16.15 -3.03
C ALA A 317 -10.82 14.91 -2.80
N HIS A 318 -10.28 13.71 -3.08
CA HIS A 318 -10.96 12.45 -2.78
C HIS A 318 -11.18 12.28 -1.28
N LEU A 319 -10.13 12.40 -0.46
CA LEU A 319 -10.23 12.35 1.01
C LEU A 319 -11.27 13.35 1.54
N ALA A 320 -11.24 14.59 1.05
CA ALA A 320 -12.21 15.59 1.48
C ALA A 320 -13.67 15.23 1.13
N ARG A 321 -13.91 14.56 -0.02
CA ARG A 321 -15.23 14.06 -0.40
C ARG A 321 -15.67 12.89 0.47
N THR A 322 -14.79 11.92 0.73
CA THR A 322 -15.12 10.75 1.57
C THR A 322 -15.41 11.17 3.00
N LEU A 323 -14.62 12.10 3.57
CA LEU A 323 -14.84 12.62 4.91
C LEU A 323 -16.20 13.32 5.04
N ARG A 324 -16.60 14.11 4.04
CA ARG A 324 -17.93 14.73 4.01
C ARG A 324 -19.07 13.73 3.91
N ALA A 325 -18.86 12.60 3.24
CA ALA A 325 -19.88 11.55 3.11
C ALA A 325 -20.02 10.69 4.38
N ALA A 326 -18.97 10.66 5.22
CA ALA A 326 -18.94 9.90 6.47
C ALA A 326 -19.30 10.72 7.72
N SER A 327 -19.39 12.05 7.59
CA SER A 327 -19.83 12.99 8.66
C SER A 327 -21.34 13.17 8.65
#